data_AF-A0A7X6T053-F1
#
_entry.id   AF-A0A7X6T053-F1
#
_cell.length_a   1.000
_cell.length_b   1.000
_cell.length_c   1.000
_cell.angle_alpha   90.00
_cell.angle_beta   90.00
_cell.angle_gamma   90.00
#
_symmetry.space_group_name_H-M   'P 1'
#
loop_
_entity.id
_entity.type
_entity.pdbx_description
1 polymer ?
#
loop_
_entity_poly.entity_id
_entity_poly.type
_entity_poly.pdbx_seq_one_letter_code
_entity_poly.pdbx_strand_id
1 'polypeptide(L)'
;MSVDPDDLTPLSIRKTGARVVTYGVPVYPGGMFLLAYLGDIPVLGLPGCVMYHRASIFDLVLPLLIAGEIVTREYVTSLGHGGFCARCKECRYPVCGFGKQ
;
A
#
# COMPACT_ATOMS: atom_id res chain seq x y z
N MET A 1 4.58 8.96 -4.40
CA MET A 1 4.83 7.89 -5.39
C MET A 1 3.94 8.08 -6.60
N SER A 2 4.58 8.20 -7.77
CA SER A 2 3.99 8.36 -9.09
C SER A 2 4.49 7.25 -10.02
N VAL A 3 3.88 7.15 -11.20
CA VAL A 3 4.38 6.33 -12.32
C VAL A 3 5.43 7.08 -13.16
N ASP A 4 5.64 8.36 -12.86
CA ASP A 4 6.53 9.23 -13.63
C ASP A 4 7.95 8.62 -13.69
N PRO A 5 8.59 8.60 -14.88
CA PRO A 5 9.96 8.09 -15.02
C PRO A 5 10.97 8.79 -14.10
N ASP A 6 10.69 10.04 -13.75
CA ASP A 6 11.53 10.88 -12.89
C ASP A 6 11.25 10.68 -11.39
N ASP A 7 10.31 9.80 -11.01
CA ASP A 7 10.12 9.44 -9.60
C ASP A 7 11.30 8.59 -9.11
N LEU A 8 12.28 9.26 -8.50
CA LEU A 8 13.48 8.63 -7.97
C LEU A 8 13.23 7.89 -6.65
N THR A 9 12.03 7.95 -6.07
CA THR A 9 11.73 7.35 -4.76
C THR A 9 11.98 5.84 -4.73
N PRO A 10 11.48 5.01 -5.67
CA PRO A 10 11.67 3.55 -5.61
C PRO A 10 13.14 3.18 -5.77
N LEU A 11 13.84 3.89 -6.67
CA LEU A 11 15.25 3.67 -6.92
C LEU A 11 16.08 4.03 -5.68
N SER A 12 15.77 5.15 -5.04
CA SER A 12 16.46 5.61 -3.83
C SER A 12 16.27 4.64 -2.68
N ILE A 13 15.05 4.13 -2.48
CA ILE A 13 14.77 3.10 -1.47
C ILE A 13 15.54 1.80 -1.77
N ARG A 14 15.60 1.35 -3.04
CA ARG A 14 16.40 0.16 -3.40
C ARG A 14 17.89 0.36 -3.11
N LYS A 15 18.42 1.57 -3.35
CA LYS A 15 19.83 1.90 -3.13
C LYS A 15 20.23 1.91 -1.65
N THR A 16 19.29 2.02 -0.70
CA THR A 16 19.61 1.90 0.73
C THR A 16 19.91 0.46 1.15
N GLY A 17 19.67 -0.53 0.28
CA GLY A 17 19.75 -1.95 0.62
C GLY A 17 18.45 -2.50 1.21
N ALA A 18 17.37 -1.71 1.26
CA ALA A 18 16.07 -2.19 1.72
C ALA A 18 15.53 -3.30 0.81
N ARG A 19 15.00 -4.36 1.44
CA ARG A 19 14.32 -5.46 0.76
C ARG A 19 12.93 -5.01 0.33
N VAL A 20 12.74 -4.78 -0.97
CA VAL A 20 11.44 -4.41 -1.55
C VAL A 20 10.51 -5.62 -1.55
N VAL A 21 9.33 -5.48 -0.93
CA VAL A 21 8.26 -6.48 -0.95
C VAL A 21 7.36 -6.26 -2.16
N THR A 22 6.96 -5.01 -2.39
CA THR A 22 6.12 -4.66 -3.54
C THR A 22 6.41 -3.24 -4.00
N TYR A 23 6.29 -3.01 -5.30
CA TYR A 23 6.19 -1.70 -5.93
C TYR A 23 5.05 -1.79 -6.93
N GLY A 24 3.94 -1.14 -6.60
CA GLY A 24 2.66 -1.42 -7.23
C GLY A 24 1.86 -2.45 -6.44
N VAL A 25 0.54 -2.28 -6.39
CA VAL A 25 -0.40 -3.17 -5.68
C VAL A 25 -1.70 -3.33 -6.45
N PRO A 26 -2.40 -4.47 -6.35
CA PRO A 26 -3.70 -4.69 -6.98
C PRO A 26 -4.84 -4.06 -6.15
N VAL A 27 -4.65 -2.81 -5.69
CA VAL A 27 -5.59 -2.09 -4.82
C VAL A 27 -5.81 -0.68 -5.37
N TYR A 28 -7.05 -0.21 -5.34
CA TYR A 28 -7.41 1.14 -5.74
C TYR A 28 -8.40 1.74 -4.74
N PRO A 29 -8.10 2.91 -4.12
CA PRO A 29 -6.98 3.83 -4.39
C PRO A 29 -5.64 3.37 -3.81
N GLY A 30 -4.55 3.79 -4.47
CA GLY A 30 -3.18 3.57 -3.99
C GLY A 30 -2.35 2.61 -4.82
N GLY A 31 -2.70 2.38 -6.08
CA GLY A 31 -2.06 1.36 -6.94
C GLY A 31 -0.53 1.44 -7.04
N MET A 32 0.09 2.61 -6.83
CA MET A 32 1.55 2.80 -6.84
C MET A 32 2.20 2.79 -5.44
N PHE A 33 1.58 2.10 -4.49
CA PHE A 33 2.16 1.90 -3.17
C PHE A 33 3.42 1.04 -3.21
N LEU A 34 4.38 1.38 -2.37
CA LEU A 34 5.62 0.64 -2.19
C LEU A 34 5.77 0.25 -0.73
N LEU A 35 6.11 -1.02 -0.49
CA LEU A 35 6.53 -1.53 0.81
C LEU A 35 7.91 -2.16 0.66
N ALA A 36 8.84 -1.72 1.50
CA ALA A 36 10.15 -2.32 1.67
C ALA A 36 10.49 -2.45 3.16
N TYR A 37 11.51 -3.25 3.47
CA TYR A 37 12.03 -3.39 4.82
C TYR A 37 13.54 -3.11 4.83
N LEU A 38 13.98 -2.19 5.70
CA LEU A 38 15.38 -1.96 5.99
C LEU A 38 15.70 -2.60 7.34
N GLY A 39 16.24 -3.82 7.32
CA GLY A 39 16.19 -4.68 8.51
C GLY A 39 14.74 -4.98 8.88
N ASP A 40 14.36 -4.69 10.12
CA ASP A 40 12.99 -4.86 10.63
C ASP A 40 12.14 -3.59 10.48
N ILE A 41 12.71 -2.50 9.96
CA ILE A 41 12.02 -1.22 9.85
C ILE A 41 11.26 -1.15 8.51
N PRO A 42 9.91 -1.02 8.53
CA PRO A 42 9.14 -0.85 7.31
C PRO A 42 9.37 0.54 6.70
N VAL A 43 9.60 0.58 5.39
CA VAL A 43 9.74 1.79 4.58
C VAL A 43 8.58 1.83 3.58
N LEU A 44 7.77 2.88 3.65
CA LEU A 44 6.54 3.03 2.86
C LEU A 44 6.67 4.15 1.83
N GLY A 45 6.43 3.80 0.56
CA GLY A 45 6.18 4.78 -0.49
C GLY A 45 4.69 4.98 -0.67
N LEU A 46 4.18 6.17 -0.30
CA LEU A 46 2.77 6.50 -0.41
C LEU A 46 2.46 7.31 -1.68
N PRO A 47 1.47 6.92 -2.49
CA PRO A 47 0.98 7.75 -3.58
C PRO A 47 0.15 8.92 -3.03
N GLY A 48 0.15 10.05 -3.74
CA GLY A 48 -0.53 11.28 -3.27
C GLY A 48 -2.02 11.11 -2.97
N CYS A 49 -2.67 10.15 -3.63
CA CYS A 49 -4.08 9.83 -3.38
C CYS A 49 -4.39 9.44 -1.93
N VAL A 50 -3.41 8.93 -1.15
CA VAL A 50 -3.59 8.61 0.28
C VAL A 50 -3.98 9.85 1.09
N MET A 51 -3.58 11.05 0.66
CA MET A 51 -3.95 12.29 1.36
C MET A 51 -5.42 12.69 1.18
N TYR A 52 -6.07 12.24 0.11
CA TYR A 52 -7.39 12.74 -0.30
C TYR A 52 -8.49 11.67 -0.23
N HIS A 53 -8.12 10.40 -0.28
CA HIS A 53 -9.07 9.30 -0.14
C HIS A 53 -9.16 8.87 1.32
N ARG A 54 -10.40 8.73 1.82
CA ARG A 54 -10.67 8.27 3.20
C ARG A 54 -10.21 6.85 3.50
N ALA A 55 -10.10 6.01 2.46
CA ALA A 55 -9.63 4.63 2.57
C ALA A 55 -8.81 4.29 1.31
N SER A 56 -7.67 3.67 1.53
CA SER A 56 -6.66 3.34 0.54
C SER A 56 -5.90 2.08 0.97
N ILE A 57 -4.96 1.62 0.13
CA ILE A 57 -4.01 0.58 0.52
C ILE A 57 -3.29 0.86 1.85
N PHE A 58 -3.01 2.13 2.17
CA PHE A 58 -2.34 2.48 3.41
C PHE A 58 -3.15 2.05 4.64
N ASP A 59 -4.48 2.22 4.59
CA ASP A 59 -5.40 1.85 5.66
C ASP A 59 -5.53 0.33 5.84
N LEU A 60 -5.19 -0.46 4.82
CA LEU A 60 -5.17 -1.92 4.87
C LEU A 60 -3.84 -2.47 5.42
N VAL A 61 -2.73 -1.78 5.14
CA VAL A 61 -1.38 -2.25 5.47
C VAL A 61 -0.89 -1.69 6.81
N LEU A 62 -1.18 -0.44 7.13
CA LEU A 62 -0.71 0.23 8.35
C LEU A 62 -1.09 -0.53 9.64
N PRO A 63 -2.32 -1.03 9.83
CA PRO A 63 -2.68 -1.74 11.06
C PRO A 63 -1.82 -2.98 11.30
N LEU A 64 -1.47 -3.71 10.23
CA LEU A 64 -0.59 -4.89 10.30
C LEU A 64 0.83 -4.48 10.73
N LEU A 65 1.37 -3.43 10.12
CA LEU A 65 2.72 -2.95 10.44
C LEU A 65 2.83 -2.46 11.88
N ILE A 66 1.81 -1.74 12.37
CA ILE A 66 1.77 -1.26 13.76
C ILE A 66 1.61 -2.44 14.74
N ALA A 67 0.92 -3.50 14.33
CA ALA A 67 0.82 -4.75 15.10
C ALA A 67 2.13 -5.56 15.11
N GLY A 68 3.17 -5.14 14.37
CA GLY A 68 4.43 -5.86 14.25
C GLY A 68 4.40 -7.01 13.24
N GLU A 69 3.33 -7.12 12.46
CA GLU A 69 3.18 -8.17 11.44
C GLU A 69 4.06 -7.90 10.22
N ILE A 70 4.64 -8.97 9.67
CA ILE A 70 5.41 -8.89 8.43
C ILE A 70 4.45 -9.03 7.24
N VAL A 71 4.27 -7.94 6.51
CA VAL A 71 3.45 -7.93 5.31
C VAL A 71 4.25 -8.51 4.15
N THR A 72 3.77 -9.63 3.61
CA THR A 72 4.42 -10.36 2.52
C THR A 72 3.86 -9.99 1.15
N ARG A 73 4.55 -10.43 0.09
CA ARG A 73 4.10 -10.21 -1.29
C ARG A 73 2.83 -11.00 -1.60
N GLU A 74 2.67 -12.16 -0.97
CA GLU A 74 1.50 -13.03 -1.09
C GLU A 74 0.27 -12.34 -0.50
N TYR A 75 0.39 -11.74 0.69
CA TYR A 75 -0.67 -10.92 1.27
C TYR A 75 -1.06 -9.78 0.32
N VAL A 76 -0.09 -9.00 -0.15
CA VAL A 76 -0.36 -7.88 -1.06
C VAL A 76 -1.08 -8.33 -2.34
N THR A 77 -0.67 -9.48 -2.89
CA THR A 77 -1.27 -10.02 -4.13
C THR A 77 -2.70 -10.52 -3.89
N SER A 78 -2.97 -11.11 -2.73
CA SER A 78 -4.30 -11.58 -2.34
C SER A 78 -5.34 -10.45 -2.25
N LEU A 79 -4.90 -9.20 -2.03
CA LEU A 79 -5.76 -8.01 -2.06
C LEU A 79 -6.36 -7.71 -3.45
N GLY A 80 -5.93 -8.41 -4.51
CA GLY A 80 -6.59 -8.32 -5.82
C GLY A 80 -8.08 -8.69 -5.77
N HIS A 81 -8.46 -9.53 -4.81
CA HIS A 81 -9.86 -9.76 -4.46
C HIS A 81 -10.26 -8.81 -3.32
N GLY A 82 -11.25 -7.94 -3.58
CA GLY A 82 -11.73 -6.96 -2.59
C GLY A 82 -10.90 -5.67 -2.50
N GLY A 83 -9.79 -5.55 -3.22
CA GLY A 83 -8.92 -4.36 -3.23
C GLY A 83 -9.47 -3.13 -3.95
N PHE A 84 -10.71 -3.15 -4.43
CA PHE A 84 -11.34 -2.00 -5.07
C PHE A 84 -12.28 -1.28 -4.11
N CYS A 85 -11.95 -0.03 -3.77
CA CYS A 85 -12.86 0.82 -3.00
C CYS A 85 -13.95 1.37 -3.92
N ALA A 86 -15.21 1.06 -3.60
CA ALA A 86 -16.37 1.51 -4.39
C ALA A 86 -16.62 3.03 -4.34
N ARG A 87 -15.84 3.81 -3.56
CA ARG A 87 -15.98 5.26 -3.42
C ARG A 87 -17.43 5.71 -3.13
N CYS A 88 -18.07 5.02 -2.19
CA CYS A 88 -19.44 5.29 -1.77
C CYS A 88 -19.66 6.77 -1.42
N LYS A 89 -20.88 7.29 -1.66
CA LYS A 89 -21.27 8.67 -1.31
C LYS A 89 -20.99 8.99 0.17
N GLU A 90 -21.28 8.03 1.04
CA GLU A 90 -20.89 8.04 2.45
C GLU A 90 -19.90 6.89 2.68
N CYS A 91 -18.74 7.21 3.25
CA CYS A 91 -17.72 6.21 3.50
C CYS A 91 -18.13 5.29 4.66
N ARG A 92 -18.11 3.98 4.42
CA ARG A 92 -18.45 2.95 5.41
C ARG A 92 -17.27 2.08 5.81
N TYR A 93 -16.06 2.38 5.33
CA TYR A 93 -14.86 1.66 5.73
C TYR A 93 -14.68 1.76 7.26
N PRO A 94 -14.34 0.67 7.98
CA PRO A 94 -13.99 -0.68 7.51
C PRO A 94 -15.18 -1.66 7.37
N VAL A 95 -16.41 -1.18 7.57
CA VAL A 95 -17.66 -1.96 7.45
C VAL A 95 -18.17 -1.99 6.00
N CYS A 96 -17.28 -2.29 5.05
CA CYS A 96 -17.61 -2.50 3.64
C CYS A 96 -16.77 -3.66 3.06
N GLY A 97 -16.89 -3.94 1.76
CA GLY A 97 -16.12 -5.01 1.09
C GLY A 97 -14.67 -4.66 0.76
N PHE A 98 -14.24 -3.40 0.96
CA PHE A 98 -12.88 -2.98 0.64
C PHE A 98 -11.85 -3.67 1.56
N GLY A 99 -10.88 -4.34 0.96
CA GLY A 99 -9.82 -5.08 1.66
C GLY A 99 -10.28 -6.39 2.30
N LYS A 100 -11.49 -6.88 1.98
CA LYS A 100 -11.99 -8.16 2.47
C LYS A 100 -11.86 -9.23 1.39
N GLN A 101 -11.35 -10.40 1.81
CA GLN A 101 -11.27 -11.63 1.02
C GLN A 101 -12.49 -12.50 1.27
#